data_AF-A0A7C1KVJ7-F1
#
_entry.id   AF-A0A7C1KVJ7-F1
#
_cell.length_a   1.000
_cell.length_b   1.000
_cell.length_c   1.000
_cell.angle_alpha   90.00
_cell.angle_beta   90.00
_cell.angle_gamma   90.00
#
_symmetry.space_group_name_H-M   'P 1'
#
loop_
_entity.id
_entity.type
_entity.pdbx_description
1 polymer ?
#
loop_
_entity_poly.entity_id
_entity_poly.type
_entity_poly.pdbx_seq_one_letter_code
_entity_poly.pdbx_strand_id
1 'polypeptide(L)' 'RLAIEAAEETRKMDSKAAKWVASDALRELTSEAVQERLKRKK' A
#
# COMPACT_ATOMS: atom_id res chain seq x y z
N ARG A 1 -9.33 2.36 1.02
CA ARG A 1 -8.38 3.45 1.36
C ARG A 1 -7.55 3.08 2.58
N LEU A 2 -8.17 2.51 3.62
CA LEU A 2 -7.49 1.93 4.80
C LEU A 2 -6.20 1.16 4.52
N ALA A 3 -6.14 0.32 3.48
CA ALA A 3 -4.93 -0.44 3.16
C ALA A 3 -3.72 0.42 2.74
N ILE A 4 -3.95 1.53 2.02
CA ILE A 4 -2.88 2.45 1.61
C ILE A 4 -2.39 3.24 2.82
N GLU A 5 -3.31 3.76 3.63
CA GLU A 5 -2.99 4.47 4.88
C GLU A 5 -2.17 3.58 5.83
N ALA A 6 -2.56 2.31 6.01
CA ALA A 6 -1.81 1.37 6.83
C ALA A 6 -0.37 1.13 6.30
N ALA A 7 -0.21 1.06 4.97
CA ALA A 7 1.11 0.92 4.37
C ALA A 7 1.96 2.20 4.53
N GLU A 8 1.35 3.40 4.45
CA GLU A 8 2.04 4.66 4.73
C GLU A 8 2.52 4.75 6.18
N GLU A 9 1.70 4.35 7.15
CA GLU A 9 2.10 4.29 8.57
C GLU A 9 3.22 3.27 8.80
N THR A 10 3.12 2.10 8.18
CA THR A 10 4.18 1.07 8.27
C THR A 10 5.51 1.58 7.71
N ARG A 11 5.48 2.41 6.65
CA ARG A 11 6.68 3.02 6.06
C ARG A 11 7.41 3.96 7.01
N LYS A 12 6.70 4.59 7.96
CA LYS A 12 7.27 5.54 8.93
C LYS A 12 8.04 4.86 10.06
N MET A 13 7.88 3.55 10.25
CA MET A 13 8.59 2.80 11.28
C MET A 13 10.10 2.80 11.03
N ASP A 14 10.90 2.89 12.10
CA ASP A 14 12.36 2.79 12.01
C ASP A 14 12.83 1.33 11.91
N SER A 15 12.37 0.65 10.86
CA SER A 15 12.77 -0.70 10.53
C SER A 15 12.98 -0.79 9.02
N LYS A 16 14.15 -1.28 8.62
CA LYS A 16 14.47 -1.51 7.21
C LYS A 16 13.47 -2.48 6.58
N ALA A 17 13.05 -3.50 7.32
CA ALA A 17 12.03 -4.46 6.88
C ALA A 17 10.66 -3.78 6.70
N ALA A 18 10.24 -2.95 7.67
CA ALA A 18 8.97 -2.23 7.58
C ALA A 18 8.94 -1.28 6.37
N LYS A 19 10.02 -0.52 6.14
CA LYS A 19 10.15 0.35 4.96
C LYS A 19 10.07 -0.44 3.65
N TRP A 20 10.70 -1.62 3.59
CA TRP A 20 10.69 -2.45 2.38
C TRP A 20 9.30 -3.02 2.09
N VAL A 21 8.65 -3.64 3.08
CA VAL A 21 7.30 -4.20 2.94
C VAL A 21 6.28 -3.10 2.60
N ALA A 22 6.36 -1.96 3.27
CA ALA A 22 5.48 -0.83 3.00
C ALA A 22 5.65 -0.29 1.58
N SER A 23 6.89 -0.21 1.08
CA SER A 23 7.17 0.27 -0.27
C SER A 23 6.59 -0.66 -1.34
N ASP A 24 6.74 -1.98 -1.17
CA ASP A 24 6.16 -2.95 -2.10
C ASP A 24 4.62 -2.95 -2.05
N ALA A 25 4.05 -2.91 -0.85
CA ALA A 25 2.60 -2.82 -0.67
C ALA A 25 2.01 -1.55 -1.28
N LEU A 26 2.66 -0.38 -1.08
CA LEU A 26 2.22 0.86 -1.68
C LEU A 26 2.27 0.78 -3.21
N ARG A 27 3.37 0.29 -3.78
CA ARG A 27 3.51 0.14 -5.25
C ARG A 27 2.37 -0.66 -5.85
N GLU A 28 2.02 -1.80 -5.24
CA GLU A 28 0.94 -2.66 -5.73
C GLU A 28 -0.43 -2.02 -5.52
N LEU A 29 -0.70 -1.52 -4.31
CA LEU A 29 -1.99 -0.93 -3.93
C LEU A 29 -2.31 0.35 -4.71
N THR A 30 -1.31 1.15 -5.09
CA THR A 30 -1.52 2.37 -5.89
C THR A 30 -1.55 2.11 -7.39
N SER A 31 -1.29 0.87 -7.85
CA SER A 31 -1.29 0.55 -9.28
C SER A 31 -2.69 0.72 -9.90
N GLU A 32 -2.72 1.14 -11.16
CA GLU A 32 -3.98 1.33 -11.90
C GLU A 32 -4.80 0.04 -11.94
N ALA A 33 -4.17 -1.10 -12.23
CA ALA A 33 -4.84 -2.39 -12.31
C ALA A 33 -5.54 -2.77 -10.99
N VAL A 34 -4.89 -2.55 -9.84
CA VAL A 34 -5.50 -2.83 -8.52
C VAL A 34 -6.60 -1.82 -8.21
N GLN A 35 -6.36 -0.52 -8.47
CA GLN A 35 -7.36 0.52 -8.23
C GLN A 35 -8.62 0.33 -9.06
N GLU A 36 -8.50 -0.05 -10.33
CA GLU A 36 -9.64 -0.36 -11.19
C GLU A 36 -10.44 -1.57 -10.68
N ARG A 37 -9.75 -2.65 -10.30
CA ARG A 37 -10.40 -3.83 -9.72
C ARG A 37 -11.17 -3.49 -8.45
N LEU A 38 -10.60 -2.66 -7.57
CA LEU A 38 -11.25 -2.22 -6.33
C LEU A 38 -12.46 -1.32 -6.60
N LYS A 39 -12.37 -0.41 -7.59
CA LYS A 39 -13.51 0.43 -8.01
C LYS A 39 -14.67 -0.40 -8.56
N ARG A 40 -14.38 -1.46 -9.32
CA ARG A 40 -15.41 -2.36 -9.89
C ARG A 40 -16.12 -3.23 -8.84
N LYS A 41 -15.49 -3.47 -7.69
CA LYS A 41 -16.07 -4.25 -6.58
C LYS A 41 -16.86 -3.40 -5.58
N LYS A 42 -16.88 -2.08 -5.75
CA LYS A 42 -17.54 -1.14 -4.85
C LYS A 42 -18.93 -0.80 -5.37
#